data_AF-A0A353M2J7-F1
#
_entry.id   AF-A0A353M2J7-F1
#
_cell.length_a   1.000
_cell.length_b   1.000
_cell.length_c   1.000
_cell.angle_alpha   90.00
_cell.angle_beta   90.00
_cell.angle_gamma   90.00
#
_symmetry.space_group_name_H-M   'P 1'
#
loop_
_entity.id
_entity.type
_entity.pdbx_description
1 polymer ?
#
loop_
_entity_poly.entity_id
_entity_poly.type
_entity_poly.pdbx_seq_one_letter_code
_entity_poly.pdbx_strand_id
1 'polypeptide(L)' 'LAAFEQALGIKEGETTPDGLFSLETCECIGACDVSPAALVDDTVYGHLTPEKVNQLVVSLREAERSR' A
#
# COMPACT_ATOMS: atom_id res chain seq x y z
N LEU A 1 -2.87 -8.40 2.33
CA LEU A 1 -3.86 -8.02 1.30
C LEU A 1 -5.12 -7.44 1.95
N ALA A 2 -5.85 -8.20 2.78
CA ALA A 2 -7.09 -7.74 3.45
C ALA A 2 -7.06 -6.32 4.06
N ALA A 3 -5.98 -5.94 4.76
CA ALA A 3 -5.86 -4.60 5.34
C ALA A 3 -5.81 -3.48 4.28
N PHE A 4 -5.12 -3.71 3.16
CA PHE A 4 -5.07 -2.76 2.04
C PHE A 4 -6.40 -2.70 1.30
N GLU A 5 -7.04 -3.85 1.09
CA GLU A 5 -8.36 -3.92 0.46
C GLU A 5 -9.41 -3.15 1.26
N GLN A 6 -9.39 -3.27 2.60
CA GLN A 6 -10.28 -2.52 3.49
C GLN A 6 -9.94 -1.02 3.56
N ALA A 7 -8.64 -0.67 3.59
CA ALA A 7 -8.20 0.73 3.66
C ALA A 7 -8.50 1.50 2.36
N LEU A 8 -8.28 0.86 1.21
CA LEU A 8 -8.44 1.47 -0.11
C LEU A 8 -9.84 1.25 -0.70
N GLY A 9 -10.58 0.25 -0.21
CA GLY A 9 -11.91 -0.09 -0.72
C GLY A 9 -11.90 -0.76 -2.10
N ILE A 10 -10.76 -1.33 -2.51
CA ILE A 10 -10.56 -2.01 -3.80
C ILE A 10 -10.04 -3.43 -3.58
N LYS A 11 -10.09 -4.26 -4.63
CA LYS A 11 -9.51 -5.61 -4.61
C LYS A 11 -8.12 -5.64 -5.24
N GLU A 12 -7.43 -6.75 -5.01
CA GLU A 12 -6.21 -7.08 -5.76
C GLU A 12 -6.47 -7.04 -7.28
N GLY A 13 -5.56 -6.40 -8.01
CA GLY A 13 -5.64 -6.14 -9.44
C GLY A 13 -6.46 -4.91 -9.82
N GLU A 14 -7.01 -4.17 -8.85
CA GLU A 14 -7.78 -2.95 -9.12
C GLU A 14 -7.02 -1.67 -8.75
N THR A 15 -7.45 -0.57 -9.35
CA THR A 15 -6.96 0.77 -9.06
C THR A 15 -8.05 1.55 -8.35
N THR A 16 -7.66 2.32 -7.34
CA THR A 16 -8.57 3.23 -6.63
C THR A 16 -9.24 4.20 -7.60
N PRO A 17 -10.51 4.57 -7.37
CA PRO A 17 -11.24 5.49 -8.25
C PRO A 17 -10.62 6.90 -8.28
N ASP A 18 -9.85 7.27 -7.25
CA ASP A 18 -9.07 8.50 -7.22
C ASP A 18 -7.85 8.47 -8.15
N GLY A 19 -7.48 7.30 -8.70
CA GLY A 19 -6.31 7.12 -9.56
C GLY A 19 -4.96 7.20 -8.83
N LEU A 20 -4.97 7.21 -7.50
CA LEU A 20 -3.78 7.43 -6.67
C LEU A 20 -3.04 6.15 -6.29
N PHE A 21 -3.76 5.03 -6.17
CA PHE A 21 -3.20 3.74 -5.75
C PHE A 21 -3.71 2.60 -6.62
N SER A 22 -2.81 1.71 -7.03
CA SER A 22 -3.11 0.41 -7.61
C SER A 22 -2.71 -0.68 -6.63
N LEU A 23 -3.62 -1.61 -6.35
CA LEU A 23 -3.35 -2.74 -5.47
C LEU A 23 -3.00 -3.95 -6.35
N GLU A 24 -1.72 -4.26 -6.47
CA GLU A 24 -1.24 -5.38 -7.27
C GLU A 24 -0.39 -6.33 -6.43
N THR A 25 -0.51 -7.63 -6.71
CA THR A 25 0.37 -8.64 -6.13
C THR A 25 1.68 -8.66 -6.89
N CYS A 26 2.72 -8.12 -6.28
CA CYS A 26 4.08 -8.38 -6.73
C CYS A 26 4.58 -9.71 -6.18
N GLU A 27 5.41 -10.38 -6.98
CA GLU A 27 6.22 -11.52 -6.55
C GLU A 27 7.32 -11.04 -5.56
N CYS A 28 8.41 -11.80 -5.42
CA CYS A 28 9.43 -11.50 -4.41
C CYS A 28 10.02 -10.09 -4.54
N ILE A 29 9.70 -9.23 -3.57
CA ILE A 29 10.21 -7.86 -3.44
C ILE A 29 11.58 -7.86 -2.71
N GLY A 30 12.14 -9.03 -2.39
CA GLY A 30 13.36 -9.16 -1.59
C GLY A 30 13.23 -8.69 -0.13
N ALA A 31 12.02 -8.38 0.32
CA ALA A 31 11.72 -7.82 1.64
C ALA A 31 11.35 -8.90 2.69
N CYS A 32 11.92 -10.10 2.58
CA CYS A 32 11.59 -11.23 3.45
C CYS A 32 11.85 -10.94 4.94
N ASP A 33 12.87 -10.11 5.23
CA ASP A 33 13.26 -9.72 6.59
C ASP A 33 12.20 -8.85 7.30
N VAL A 34 11.45 -8.06 6.52
CA VAL A 34 10.50 -7.08 7.04
C VAL A 34 9.04 -7.43 6.70
N SER A 35 8.78 -8.71 6.46
CA SER A 35 7.43 -9.24 6.22
C SER A 35 6.51 -8.98 7.43
N PRO A 36 5.22 -8.64 7.21
CA PRO A 36 4.58 -8.28 5.95
C PRO A 36 5.05 -6.92 5.42
N ALA A 37 5.37 -6.88 4.12
CA ALA A 37 5.89 -5.71 3.43
C ALA A 37 5.08 -5.35 2.18
N ALA A 38 5.08 -4.08 1.81
CA ALA A 38 4.50 -3.57 0.56
C ALA A 38 5.48 -2.59 -0.10
N LEU A 39 5.52 -2.61 -1.43
CA LEU A 39 6.25 -1.63 -2.22
C LEU A 39 5.27 -0.54 -2.65
N VAL A 40 5.61 0.71 -2.39
CA VAL A 40 4.82 1.86 -2.86
C VAL A 40 5.75 2.83 -3.60
N ASP A 41 5.43 3.09 -4.87
CA ASP A 41 6.20 3.91 -5.83
C ASP A 41 7.60 3.36 -6.13
N ASP A 42 8.49 3.32 -5.13
CA ASP A 42 9.78 2.63 -5.15
C ASP A 42 10.30 2.34 -3.72
N THR A 43 9.46 2.60 -2.71
CA THR A 43 9.84 2.49 -1.30
C THR A 43 9.24 1.24 -0.68
N VAL A 44 10.10 0.39 -0.09
CA VAL A 44 9.66 -0.79 0.65
C VAL A 44 9.23 -0.39 2.06
N TYR A 45 7.97 -0.64 2.38
CA TYR A 45 7.40 -0.48 3.70
C TYR A 45 7.20 -1.84 4.36
N GLY A 46 7.96 -2.11 5.40
CA GLY A 46 7.90 -3.35 6.16
C GLY A 46 7.19 -3.24 7.50
N HIS A 47 7.03 -4.38 8.19
CA HIS A 47 6.35 -4.49 9.49
C HIS A 47 4.96 -3.84 9.49
N LEU A 48 4.19 -4.13 8.44
CA LEU A 48 2.89 -3.54 8.22
C LEU A 48 1.84 -4.17 9.13
N THR A 49 1.15 -3.34 9.89
CA THR A 49 -0.05 -3.71 10.64
C THR A 49 -1.27 -3.05 10.00
N PRO A 50 -2.50 -3.55 10.20
CA PRO A 50 -3.70 -2.92 9.65
C PRO A 50 -3.84 -1.43 10.02
N GLU A 51 -3.44 -1.04 11.23
CA GLU A 51 -3.39 0.37 11.64
C GLU A 51 -2.35 1.18 10.85
N LYS A 52 -1.13 0.64 10.68
CA LYS A 52 -0.08 1.29 9.89
C LYS A 52 -0.45 1.40 8.42
N VAL A 53 -1.11 0.40 7.84
CA VAL A 53 -1.59 0.44 6.46
C VAL A 53 -2.54 1.62 6.26
N ASN A 54 -3.50 1.81 7.15
CA ASN A 54 -4.39 2.97 7.11
C ASN A 54 -3.62 4.29 7.21
N GLN A 55 -2.71 4.42 8.17
CA GLN A 55 -1.91 5.65 8.30
C GLN A 55 -1.01 5.90 7.09
N LEU A 56 -0.43 4.85 6.51
CA LEU A 56 0.42 4.91 5.34
C LEU A 56 -0.37 5.43 4.13
N VAL A 57 -1.55 4.85 3.87
CA VAL A 57 -2.43 5.29 2.78
C VAL A 57 -2.81 6.77 2.94
N VAL A 58 -3.18 7.21 4.15
CA VAL A 58 -3.49 8.62 4.42
C VAL A 58 -2.28 9.51 4.18
N SER A 59 -1.11 9.13 4.71
CA SER A 59 0.12 9.91 4.56
C SER A 59 0.54 10.04 3.09
N LEU A 60 0.42 8.97 2.32
CA LEU A 60 0.71 8.96 0.88
C LEU A 60 -0.28 9.83 0.09
N ARG A 61 -1.57 9.78 0.43
CA ARG A 61 -2.58 10.67 -0.17
C ARG A 61 -2.26 12.15 0.06
N GLU A 62 -1.86 12.51 1.28
CA GLU A 62 -1.51 13.89 1.60
C GLU A 62 -0.20 14.34 0.96
N ALA A 63 0.78 13.43 0.88
CA ALA A 63 2.05 13.68 0.21
C ALA A 63 1.87 13.98 -1.28
N GLU A 64 1.11 13.14 -2.01
CA GLU A 64 0.83 13.36 -3.44
C GLU A 64 -0.06 14.58 -3.67
N ARG A 65 -0.99 14.90 -2.76
CA ARG A 65 -1.82 16.11 -2.87
C ARG A 65 -1.04 17.40 -2.64
N SER A 66 0.12 17.32 -2.00
CA SER A 66 1.01 18.46 -1.71
C SER A 66 2.12 18.64 -2.74
N ARG A 67 2.17 17.81 -3.78
CA ARG A 67 3.16 17.84 -4.86
C ARG A 67 2.61 18.51 -6.11
#